data_AF-W1YAF0-F1
#
_entry.id   AF-W1YAF0-F1
#
_cell.length_a   1.000
_cell.length_b   1.000
_cell.length_c   1.000
_cell.angle_alpha   90.00
_cell.angle_beta   90.00
_cell.angle_gamma   90.00
#
_symmetry.space_group_name_H-M   'P 1'
#
loop_
_entity.id
_entity.type
_entity.pdbx_description
1 polymer ?
#
loop_
_entity_poly.entity_id
_entity_poly.type
_entity_poly.pdbx_seq_one_letter_code
_entity_poly.pdbx_strand_id
1 'polypeptide(L)' 'PFPGPGLGVRVLGEVKKEYCDLLRRADAIFIEELRKADLYDKVSQAFTVFLPVRSVGVMGDGRKYD' A
#
# COMPACT_ATOMS: atom_id res chain seq x y z
N PRO A 1 13.09 3.50 -8.54
CA PRO A 1 14.13 3.32 -7.48
C PRO A 1 13.45 3.03 -6.13
N PHE A 2 14.00 2.12 -5.32
CA PHE A 2 13.46 1.78 -3.99
C PHE A 2 14.26 2.50 -2.89
N PRO A 3 13.62 3.11 -1.88
CA PRO A 3 14.32 3.90 -0.87
C PRO A 3 15.16 3.02 0.07
N GLY A 4 16.29 3.53 0.57
CA GLY A 4 17.19 2.81 1.48
C GLY A 4 16.52 2.26 2.76
N PRO A 5 15.66 3.04 3.44
CA PRO A 5 14.86 2.54 4.59
C PRO A 5 13.73 1.56 4.22
N GLY A 6 13.51 1.29 2.94
CA GLY A 6 12.51 0.38 2.41
C GLY A 6 11.06 0.73 2.78
N LEU A 7 10.32 -0.26 3.28
CA LEU A 7 8.89 -0.08 3.63
C LEU A 7 8.67 0.83 4.83
N GLY A 8 9.68 1.04 5.68
CA GLY A 8 9.54 1.85 6.90
C GLY A 8 9.13 3.29 6.61
N VAL A 9 9.68 3.90 5.56
CA VAL A 9 9.32 5.27 5.13
C VAL A 9 7.97 5.35 4.42
N ARG A 10 7.33 4.21 4.15
CA ARG A 10 6.02 4.12 3.50
C ARG A 10 4.90 3.77 4.50
N VAL A 11 5.23 3.63 5.79
CA VAL A 11 4.24 3.52 6.88
C VAL A 11 4.24 4.86 7.61
N LEU A 12 3.16 5.63 7.47
CA LEU A 12 3.05 6.90 8.17
C LEU A 12 2.62 6.66 9.63
N GLY A 13 3.42 7.15 10.56
CA GLY A 13 3.22 6.94 11.99
C GLY A 13 4.08 5.80 12.54
N GLU A 14 3.54 5.04 13.50
CA GLU A 14 4.24 3.94 14.15
C GLU A 14 4.43 2.77 13.17
N VAL A 15 5.69 2.34 12.99
CA VAL A 15 6.02 1.20 12.13
C VAL A 15 5.77 -0.10 12.87
N LYS A 16 4.69 -0.80 12.50
CA LYS A 16 4.37 -2.13 13.03
C LYS A 16 4.52 -3.21 11.97
N LYS A 17 4.86 -4.44 12.41
CA LYS A 17 5.00 -5.60 11.52
C LYS A 17 3.73 -5.86 10.71
N GLU A 18 2.56 -5.76 11.34
CA GLU A 18 1.26 -5.94 10.69
C GLU A 18 1.00 -4.94 9.56
N TYR A 19 1.39 -3.67 9.74
CA TYR A 19 1.27 -2.64 8.70
C TYR A 19 2.22 -2.90 7.55
N CYS A 20 3.47 -3.29 7.84
CA CYS A 20 4.44 -3.68 6.83
C CYS A 20 3.99 -4.91 6.02
N ASP A 21 3.34 -5.89 6.67
CA ASP A 21 2.83 -7.10 6.01
C ASP A 21 1.63 -6.79 5.11
N LEU A 22 0.73 -5.90 5.53
CA LEU A 22 -0.34 -5.40 4.67
C LEU A 22 0.22 -4.58 3.50
N LEU A 23 1.12 -3.65 3.79
CA LEU A 23 1.73 -2.78 2.78
C LEU A 23 2.49 -3.58 1.72
N ARG A 24 3.22 -4.62 2.10
CA ARG A 24 3.94 -5.49 1.16
C ARG A 24 2.99 -6.18 0.17
N ARG A 25 1.83 -6.63 0.65
CA ARG A 25 0.79 -7.24 -0.22
C ARG A 25 0.18 -6.20 -1.16
N ALA A 26 -0.14 -5.02 -0.64
CA ALA A 26 -0.67 -3.93 -1.45
C ALA A 26 0.32 -3.50 -2.55
N ASP A 27 1.60 -3.35 -2.22
CA ASP A 27 2.66 -2.98 -3.17
C ASP A 27 2.82 -4.04 -4.26
N ALA A 28 2.80 -5.33 -3.89
CA ALA A 28 2.89 -6.42 -4.86
C ALA A 28 1.75 -6.37 -5.89
N ILE A 29 0.50 -6.22 -5.43
CA ILE A 29 -0.67 -6.09 -6.32
C ILE A 29 -0.53 -4.85 -7.19
N PHE A 30 -0.20 -3.70 -6.61
CA PHE A 30 -0.08 -2.44 -7.35
C PHE A 30 0.95 -2.50 -8.47
N ILE A 31 2.13 -3.06 -8.20
CA ILE A 31 3.18 -3.21 -9.21
C ILE A 31 2.80 -4.24 -10.28
N GLU A 32 2.15 -5.35 -9.90
CA GLU A 32 1.66 -6.35 -10.84
C GLU A 32 0.67 -5.75 -11.85
N GLU A 33 -0.31 -4.99 -11.36
CA GLU A 33 -1.32 -4.35 -12.21
C GLU A 33 -0.73 -3.25 -13.11
N LEU A 34 0.22 -2.46 -12.60
CA LEU A 34 0.96 -1.50 -13.43
C LEU A 34 1.72 -2.16 -14.58
N ARG A 35 2.29 -3.36 -14.35
CA ARG A 35 2.98 -4.13 -15.39
C ARG A 35 2.00 -4.72 -16.39
N LYS A 36 0.88 -5.30 -15.94
CA LYS A 36 -0.18 -5.82 -16.81
C LYS A 36 -0.78 -4.74 -17.72
N ALA A 37 -0.81 -3.49 -17.25
CA ALA A 37 -1.33 -2.35 -18.00
C ALA A 37 -0.28 -1.64 -18.89
N ASP A 38 0.96 -2.15 -18.98
CA ASP A 38 2.07 -1.49 -19.68
C ASP A 38 2.30 -0.03 -19.23
N LEU A 39 2.09 0.24 -17.93
CA LEU A 39 2.24 1.57 -17.32
C LEU A 39 3.50 1.69 -16.47
N TYR A 40 4.06 0.57 -15.99
CA TYR A 40 5.18 0.57 -15.05
C TYR A 40 6.38 1.40 -15.54
N ASP A 41 6.77 1.25 -16.81
CA ASP A 41 7.91 1.98 -17.38
C ASP A 41 7.56 3.39 -17.87
N LYS A 42 6.28 3.80 -17.76
CA LYS A 42 5.80 5.15 -18.13
C LYS A 42 5.77 6.12 -16.96
N VAL A 43 6.08 5.65 -15.74
CA VAL A 43 6.08 6.47 -14.52
C VAL A 43 7.48 6.50 -13.91
N SER A 44 7.85 7.63 -13.30
CA SER A 44 9.16 7.77 -12.65
C SER A 44 9.25 6.97 -11.34
N GLN A 45 8.15 6.89 -10.59
CA GLN A 45 8.03 6.14 -9.35
C GLN A 45 6.62 5.58 -9.19
N ALA A 46 6.53 4.36 -8.65
CA ALA A 46 5.30 3.67 -8.31
C ALA A 46 5.48 2.94 -6.98
N PHE A 47 4.62 3.21 -6.01
CA PHE A 47 4.58 2.53 -4.72
C PHE A 47 3.28 2.80 -3.97
N THR A 48 3.01 1.98 -2.97
CA THR A 48 1.91 2.14 -2.02
C THR A 48 2.39 2.74 -0.69
N VAL A 49 1.49 3.36 0.07
CA VAL A 49 1.74 3.97 1.39
C VAL A 49 0.64 3.55 2.34
N PHE A 50 1.00 3.20 3.58
CA PHE A 50 0.05 2.96 4.66
C PHE A 50 -0.20 4.28 5.41
N LEU A 51 -1.46 4.73 5.43
CA LEU A 51 -1.88 5.95 6.11
C LEU A 51 -2.54 5.61 7.45
N PRO A 52 -2.29 6.37 8.54
CA PRO A 52 -2.91 6.16 9.85
C PRO A 52 -4.33 6.75 9.89
N VAL A 53 -5.09 6.59 8.81
CA VAL A 53 -6.47 7.06 8.68
C VAL A 53 -7.36 5.87 8.33
N ARG A 54 -8.56 5.87 8.87
CA ARG A 54 -9.55 4.82 8.64
C ARG A 54 -10.70 5.40 7.83
N SER A 55 -11.16 4.65 6.85
CA SER A 55 -12.39 4.95 6.11
C SER A 55 -13.52 4.06 6.61
N VAL A 56 -14.76 4.45 6.33
CA VAL A 56 -15.92 3.61 6.62
C VAL A 56 -16.14 2.67 5.45
N GLY A 57 -15.98 1.37 5.69
CA GLY A 57 -16.34 0.32 4.75
C GLY A 57 -17.71 -0.26 5.06
N VAL A 58 -18.28 -0.99 4.11
CA VAL A 58 -19.44 -1.86 4.32
C VAL A 58 -18.96 -3.30 4.18
N MET A 59 -19.27 -4.14 5.17
CA MET A 59 -18.97 -5.57 5.14
C MET A 59 -20.22 -6.33 5.58
N GLY A 60 -20.83 -7.07 4.65
CA GLY A 60 -22.20 -7.60 4.83
C GLY A 60 -23.21 -6.45 4.91
N ASP A 61 -24.10 -6.50 5.90
CA ASP A 61 -25.13 -5.46 6.14
C ASP A 61 -24.67 -4.37 7.13
N GLY A 62 -23.42 -4.43 7.60
CA GLY A 62 -22.88 -3.53 8.64
C GLY A 62 -21.80 -2.57 8.13
N ARG A 63 -21.67 -1.42 8.78
CA ARG A 63 -20.51 -0.52 8.62
C ARG A 63 -19.32 -1.07 9.41
N LYS A 64 -18.12 -1.08 8.81
CA LYS A 64 -16.87 -1.49 9.43
C LYS A 64 -15.83 -0.38 9.36
N TYR A 65 -15.00 -0.29 10.39
CA TYR A 65 -13.94 0.72 10.56
C TYR A 65 -12.55 0.08 10.64
N ASP A 66 -12.39 -1.14 10.09
CA ASP A 66 -11.08 -1.76 9.92
C ASP A 66 -10.19 -0.93 8.98
#